data_AF-A0A7J3G479-F1
#
_entry.id   AF-A0A7J3G479-F1
#
_cell.length_a   1.000
_cell.length_b   1.000
_cell.length_c   1.000
_cell.angle_alpha   90.00
_cell.angle_beta   90.00
_cell.angle_gamma   90.00
#
_symmetry.space_group_name_H-M   'P 1'
#
loop_
_entity.id
_entity.type
_entity.pdbx_description
1 polymer ?
#
loop_
_entity_poly.entity_id
_entity_poly.type
_entity_poly.pdbx_seq_one_letter_code
_entity_poly.pdbx_strand_id
1 'polypeptide(L)'
;MLLNQGRLVVDNLDKPANCIVKQFRFSGHAGRTQLHDYLRKIETNAKVFTVHGEPEMCKTLSTWAQQELGLEATAPRINDTVTL
;
A
#
# COMPACT_ATOMS: atom_id res chain seq x y z
N MET A 1 15.54 -3.59 7.76
CA MET A 1 15.38 -2.19 7.31
C MET A 1 16.62 -1.41 7.70
N LEU A 2 17.24 -0.71 6.75
CA LEU A 2 18.45 0.11 6.96
C LEU A 2 18.27 1.14 8.08
N LEU A 3 17.06 1.68 8.23
CA LEU A 3 16.68 2.58 9.33
C LEU A 3 17.01 2.01 10.71
N ASN A 4 16.61 0.76 10.99
CA ASN A 4 16.85 0.12 12.30
C ASN A 4 18.32 -0.25 12.52
N GLN A 5 19.09 -0.34 11.42
CA GLN A 5 20.51 -0.65 11.45
C GLN A 5 21.38 0.63 11.49
N GLY A 6 20.76 1.81 11.40
CA GLY A 6 21.50 3.08 11.27
C GLY A 6 22.39 3.09 10.04
N ARG A 7 21.92 2.54 8.91
CA ARG A 7 22.68 2.43 7.65
C ARG A 7 22.00 3.21 6.53
N LEU A 8 22.78 3.59 5.52
CA LEU A 8 22.33 4.33 4.35
C LEU A 8 23.09 3.89 3.11
N VAL A 9 22.42 3.92 1.96
CA VAL A 9 23.03 3.61 0.67
C VAL A 9 23.37 4.92 -0.03
N VAL A 10 24.65 5.11 -0.35
CA VAL A 10 25.18 6.26 -1.09
C VAL A 10 26.09 5.71 -2.18
N ASP A 11 25.84 6.08 -3.44
CA ASP A 11 26.58 5.57 -4.61
C ASP A 11 26.58 4.03 -4.69
N ASN A 12 25.45 3.39 -4.40
CA ASN A 12 25.31 1.93 -4.29
C ASN A 12 26.21 1.26 -3.22
N LEU A 13 26.85 2.04 -2.35
CA LEU A 13 27.63 1.54 -1.22
C LEU A 13 26.83 1.68 0.08
N ASP A 14 26.80 0.59 0.83
CA ASP A 14 26.14 0.53 2.13
C ASP A 14 27.10 1.00 3.25
N LYS A 15 26.75 2.10 3.93
CA LYS A 15 27.60 2.82 4.88
C LYS A 15 26.84 3.09 6.20
N PRO A 16 27.55 3.16 7.35
CA PRO A 16 26.93 3.58 8.60
C PRO A 16 26.50 5.06 8.54
N ALA A 17 25.36 5.36 9.16
CA ALA A 17 24.92 6.73 9.40
C ALA A 17 25.73 7.33 10.54
N ASN A 18 26.36 8.48 10.29
CA ASN A 18 27.10 9.22 11.32
C ASN A 18 26.21 10.14 12.16
N CYS A 19 24.89 9.91 12.15
CA CYS A 19 23.89 10.72 12.83
C CYS A 19 22.74 9.86 13.37
N ILE A 20 21.92 10.45 14.25
CA ILE A 20 20.72 9.79 14.76
C ILE A 20 19.65 9.80 13.68
N VAL A 21 19.20 8.62 13.27
CA VAL A 21 18.09 8.47 12.32
C VAL A 21 16.79 8.19 13.08
N LYS A 22 15.77 9.01 12.86
CA LYS A 22 14.42 8.80 13.39
C LYS A 22 13.39 8.90 12.27
N GLN A 23 12.40 8.01 12.28
CA GLN A 23 11.23 8.10 11.39
C GLN A 23 10.02 8.55 12.20
N PHE A 24 9.43 9.66 11.77
CA PHE A 24 8.13 10.11 12.25
C PHE A 24 7.08 9.85 11.18
N ARG A 25 5.93 9.28 11.56
CA ARG A 25 4.87 8.91 10.63
C ARG A 25 3.78 9.99 10.63
N PHE A 26 4.00 11.03 9.83
CA PHE A 26 3.02 12.11 9.58
C PHE A 26 2.34 11.97 8.22
N SER A 27 2.24 10.74 7.71
CA SER A 27 1.63 10.49 6.40
C SER A 27 0.17 10.95 6.40
N GLY A 28 -0.23 11.70 5.36
CA GLY A 28 -1.62 12.01 5.08
C GLY A 28 -2.38 10.86 4.41
N HIS A 29 -1.69 9.78 4.02
CA HIS A 29 -2.33 8.61 3.43
C HIS A 29 -3.04 7.77 4.49
N ALA A 30 -4.22 7.27 4.14
CA ALA A 30 -4.94 6.30 4.94
C ALA A 30 -4.11 5.01 5.11
N GLY A 31 -3.95 4.58 6.36
CA GLY A 31 -3.36 3.28 6.68
C GLY A 31 -4.34 2.13 6.42
N ARG A 32 -3.88 0.90 6.65
CA ARG A 32 -4.66 -0.33 6.42
C ARG A 32 -6.06 -0.30 7.05
N THR A 33 -6.15 0.01 8.36
CA THR A 33 -7.44 0.04 9.07
C THR A 33 -8.39 1.07 8.47
N GLN A 34 -7.89 2.26 8.14
CA GLN A 34 -8.70 3.33 7.56
C GLN A 34 -9.19 2.97 6.15
N LEU A 35 -8.36 2.31 5.35
CA LEU A 35 -8.76 1.80 4.03
C LEU A 35 -9.84 0.71 4.15
N HIS A 36 -9.69 -0.22 5.11
CA HIS A 36 -10.70 -1.25 5.36
C HIS A 36 -12.03 -0.64 5.82
N ASP A 37 -11.99 0.34 6.73
CA ASP A 37 -13.17 1.05 7.22
C ASP A 37 -13.85 1.88 6.12
N TYR A 38 -13.08 2.43 5.19
CA TYR A 38 -13.61 3.09 4.01
C TYR A 38 -14.33 2.10 3.10
N LEU A 39 -13.71 0.97 2.79
CA LEU A 39 -14.29 -0.08 1.93
C LEU A 39 -15.59 -0.66 2.50
N ARG A 40 -15.72 -0.78 3.82
CA ARG A 40 -16.97 -1.23 4.48
C ARG A 40 -18.16 -0.28 4.28
N LYS A 41 -17.92 0.98 3.91
CA LYS A 41 -18.96 2.01 3.76
C LYS A 41 -19.43 2.19 2.33
N ILE A 42 -18.81 1.52 1.37
CA ILE A 42 -19.14 1.64 -0.06
C ILE A 42 -20.31 0.72 -0.38
N GLU A 43 -21.05 1.04 -1.44
CA GLU A 43 -22.11 0.19 -1.97
C GLU A 43 -21.58 -1.21 -2.35
N THR A 44 -22.37 -2.25 -2.09
CA THR A 44 -21.97 -3.65 -2.26
C THR A 44 -21.79 -4.06 -3.72
N ASN A 45 -22.34 -3.31 -4.67
CA ASN A 45 -22.19 -3.52 -6.11
C ASN A 45 -21.04 -2.70 -6.72
N ALA A 46 -20.24 -1.99 -5.91
CA ALA A 46 -19.13 -1.20 -6.41
C ALA A 46 -17.99 -2.10 -6.92
N LYS A 47 -17.49 -1.79 -8.12
CA LYS A 47 -16.25 -2.35 -8.66
C LYS A 47 -15.05 -1.56 -8.12
N VAL A 48 -14.11 -2.24 -7.48
CA VAL A 48 -12.99 -1.61 -6.76
C VAL A 48 -11.67 -1.92 -7.45
N PHE A 49 -10.88 -0.89 -7.74
CA PHE A 49 -9.52 -1.05 -8.30
C PHE A 49 -8.49 -0.55 -7.30
N THR A 50 -7.65 -1.44 -6.77
CA THR A 50 -6.59 -1.07 -5.83
C THR A 50 -5.32 -0.71 -6.61
N VAL A 51 -4.93 0.56 -6.55
CA VAL A 51 -3.82 1.15 -7.32
C VAL A 51 -2.96 2.06 -6.44
N HIS A 52 -1.86 2.58 -6.99
CA HIS A 52 -0.97 3.56 -6.34
C HIS A 52 -0.37 3.10 -4.99
N GLY A 53 -0.13 1.79 -4.86
CA GLY A 53 0.66 1.18 -3.79
C GLY A 53 1.69 0.23 -4.37
N GLU A 54 2.51 -0.37 -3.51
CA GLU A 54 3.34 -1.50 -3.93
C GLU A 54 2.45 -2.62 -4.50
N PRO A 55 2.82 -3.30 -5.60
CA PRO A 55 1.96 -4.27 -6.28
C PRO A 55 1.37 -5.33 -5.35
N GLU A 56 2.18 -5.88 -4.44
CA GLU A 56 1.74 -6.87 -3.47
C GLU A 56 0.76 -6.29 -2.44
N MET A 57 0.89 -5.01 -2.08
CA MET A 57 -0.01 -4.33 -1.15
C MET A 57 -1.36 -4.01 -1.81
N CYS A 58 -1.35 -3.60 -3.08
CA CYS A 58 -2.59 -3.47 -3.86
C CYS A 58 -3.33 -4.80 -3.96
N LYS A 59 -2.62 -5.89 -4.28
CA LYS A 59 -3.18 -7.25 -4.35
C LYS A 59 -3.71 -7.73 -3.00
N THR A 60 -3.01 -7.41 -1.92
CA THR A 60 -3.45 -7.74 -0.55
C THR A 60 -4.78 -7.06 -0.23
N LEU A 61 -4.91 -5.75 -0.54
CA LEU A 61 -6.14 -5.01 -0.28
C LEU A 61 -7.31 -5.48 -1.15
N SER A 62 -7.09 -5.76 -2.45
CA SER A 62 -8.16 -6.26 -3.32
C SER A 62 -8.63 -7.65 -2.89
N THR A 63 -7.71 -8.54 -2.53
CA THR A 63 -8.04 -9.88 -2.03
C THR A 63 -8.86 -9.81 -0.75
N TRP A 64 -8.45 -8.95 0.20
CA TRP A 64 -9.20 -8.71 1.43
C TRP A 64 -10.61 -8.19 1.15
N ALA A 65 -10.76 -7.23 0.24
CA ALA A 65 -12.06 -6.67 -0.12
C ALA A 65 -12.99 -7.72 -0.75
N GLN A 66 -12.46 -8.61 -1.59
CA GLN A 66 -13.23 -9.73 -2.14
C GLN A 66 -13.66 -10.71 -1.04
N GLN A 67 -12.73 -11.14 -0.19
CA GLN A 67 -12.97 -12.21 0.79
C GLN A 67 -13.86 -11.77 1.95
N GLU A 68 -13.64 -10.55 2.46
CA GLU A 68 -14.31 -10.09 3.67
C GLU A 68 -15.58 -9.30 3.39
N LEU A 69 -15.66 -8.64 2.23
CA LEU A 69 -16.79 -7.75 1.89
C LEU A 69 -17.59 -8.23 0.67
N GLY A 70 -17.12 -9.27 -0.04
CA GLY A 70 -17.78 -9.75 -1.26
C GLY A 70 -17.74 -8.77 -2.44
N LEU A 71 -16.87 -7.76 -2.39
CA LEU A 71 -16.78 -6.72 -3.42
C LEU A 71 -16.08 -7.25 -4.68
N GLU A 72 -16.47 -6.75 -5.85
CA GLU A 72 -15.74 -6.97 -7.11
C GLU A 72 -14.47 -6.11 -7.12
N ALA A 73 -13.42 -6.56 -6.41
CA ALA A 73 -12.16 -5.83 -6.31
C ALA A 73 -11.05 -6.43 -7.18
N THR A 74 -10.16 -5.64 -7.77
CA THR A 74 -9.00 -6.11 -8.55
C THR A 74 -7.81 -5.17 -8.35
N ALA A 75 -6.60 -5.69 -8.47
CA ALA A 75 -5.35 -4.91 -8.50
C ALA A 75 -4.78 -4.94 -9.93
N PRO A 76 -5.09 -3.96 -10.79
CA PRO A 76 -4.58 -3.91 -12.15
C PRO A 76 -3.07 -3.72 -12.18
N ARG A 77 -2.42 -4.23 -13.23
CA ARG A 77 -1.01 -3.94 -13.50
C ARG A 77 -0.88 -2.62 -14.24
N ILE A 78 0.33 -2.07 -14.22
CA ILE A 78 0.66 -0.89 -15.01
C ILE A 78 0.39 -1.21 -16.48
N ASN A 79 -0.32 -0.30 -17.15
CA ASN A 79 -0.79 -0.40 -18.54
C ASN A 79 -1.95 -1.37 -18.82
N ASP A 80 -2.56 -1.98 -17.79
CA ASP A 80 -3.81 -2.71 -17.99
C ASP A 80 -4.94 -1.74 -18.38
N THR A 81 -5.81 -2.17 -19.29
CA THR A 81 -7.07 -1.48 -19.62
C THR A 81 -8.22 -2.30 -19.06
N VAL A 82 -9.11 -1.64 -18.31
CA VAL A 82 -10.32 -2.28 -17.77
C VAL A 82 -11.55 -1.66 -18.42
N THR A 83 -12.42 -2.51 -18.95
CA THR A 83 -13.75 -2.12 -19.46
C THR A 83 -14.78 -2.29 -18.35
N LEU A 84 -15.66 -1.29 -18.20
CA LEU A 84 -16.73 -1.24 -17.20
C LEU A 84 -18.07 -1.67 -17.79
#